data_AF-A0A3S5AKH6-F1
#
_entry.id   AF-A0A3S5AKH6-F1
#
_cell.length_a   1.000
_cell.length_b   1.000
_cell.length_c   1.000
_cell.angle_alpha   90.00
_cell.angle_beta   90.00
_cell.angle_gamma   90.00
#
_symmetry.space_group_name_H-M   'P 1'
#
loop_
_entity.id
_entity.type
_entity.pdbx_description
1 polymer ?
#
loop_
_entity_poly.entity_id
_entity_poly.type
_entity_poly.pdbx_seq_one_letter_code
_entity_poly.pdbx_strand_id
1 'polypeptide(L)'
;MPVVHTVEEVFAGADQGAILCLLAKMAVERSLSSSLDNAREALVNAVTDCLAAFASSTGLNVASCDGQLICPASLRLLPLLICGLLASRAFQRSGTTNSSGSNFSRLDEHSAALERMRLAPPSELIPIAYPRLYSIARLCMNPLGALGVDETSD
;
A
#
# COMPACT_ATOMS: atom_id res chain seq x y z
N MET A 1 -15.55 -11.58 16.05
CA MET A 1 -14.07 -11.50 16.07
C MET A 1 -13.58 -12.37 17.21
N PRO A 2 -12.62 -13.27 16.99
CA PRO A 2 -12.01 -14.04 18.07
C PRO A 2 -11.27 -13.11 19.03
N VAL A 3 -11.32 -13.39 20.33
CA VAL A 3 -10.58 -12.64 21.35
C VAL A 3 -9.23 -13.34 21.53
N VAL A 4 -8.15 -12.58 21.38
CA VAL A 4 -6.77 -13.09 21.45
C VAL A 4 -6.05 -12.44 22.62
N HIS A 5 -5.14 -13.20 23.24
CA HIS A 5 -4.38 -12.75 24.41
C HIS A 5 -2.92 -12.43 24.10
N THR A 6 -2.47 -12.77 22.88
CA THR A 6 -1.11 -12.51 22.41
C THR A 6 -1.13 -11.53 21.24
N VAL A 7 -0.11 -10.67 21.16
CA VAL A 7 0.05 -9.69 20.07
C VAL A 7 0.35 -10.36 18.73
N GLU A 8 1.03 -11.51 18.73
CA GLU A 8 1.33 -12.28 17.52
C GLU A 8 0.06 -12.75 16.80
N GLU A 9 -0.93 -13.23 17.54
CA GLU A 9 -2.23 -13.63 16.99
C GLU A 9 -3.01 -12.44 16.41
N VAL A 10 -2.86 -11.24 16.99
CA VAL A 10 -3.45 -10.00 16.43
C VAL A 10 -2.83 -9.69 15.07
N PHE A 11 -1.50 -9.75 14.97
CA PHE A 11 -0.80 -9.50 13.70
C PHE A 11 -1.09 -10.58 12.66
N ALA A 12 -1.29 -11.84 13.07
CA ALA A 12 -1.69 -12.92 12.18
C ALA A 12 -3.06 -12.65 11.54
N GLY A 13 -4.01 -12.10 12.30
CA GLY A 13 -5.36 -11.76 11.84
C GLY A 13 -5.52 -10.38 11.18
N ALA A 14 -4.44 -9.62 10.99
CA ALA A 14 -4.52 -8.25 10.49
C ALA A 14 -4.85 -8.19 8.99
N ASP A 15 -5.90 -7.45 8.62
CA ASP A 15 -6.27 -7.16 7.23
C ASP A 15 -5.56 -5.90 6.73
N GLN A 16 -4.50 -6.08 5.95
CA GLN A 16 -3.74 -4.99 5.33
C GLN A 16 -4.58 -4.08 4.41
N GLY A 17 -5.64 -4.59 3.78
CA GLY A 17 -6.52 -3.80 2.90
C GLY A 17 -7.45 -2.89 3.70
N ALA A 18 -7.97 -3.39 4.81
CA ALA A 18 -8.74 -2.59 5.75
C ALA A 18 -7.87 -1.51 6.42
N ILE A 19 -6.66 -1.87 6.85
CA ILE A 19 -5.69 -0.93 7.44
C ILE A 19 -5.34 0.17 6.44
N LEU A 20 -5.04 -0.20 5.18
CA LEU A 20 -4.79 0.77 4.11
C LEU A 20 -5.96 1.74 3.93
N CYS A 21 -7.18 1.23 3.91
CA CYS A 21 -8.39 2.03 3.74
C CYS A 21 -8.60 3.03 4.87
N LEU A 22 -8.37 2.60 6.11
CA LEU A 22 -8.43 3.48 7.27
C LEU A 22 -7.35 4.57 7.19
N LEU A 23 -6.09 4.18 6.95
CA LEU A 23 -4.97 5.11 6.85
C LEU A 23 -5.14 6.12 5.73
N ALA A 24 -5.63 5.70 4.56
CA ALA A 24 -5.90 6.60 3.45
C ALA A 24 -6.94 7.67 3.80
N LYS A 25 -8.05 7.28 4.44
CA LYS A 25 -9.10 8.22 4.84
C LYS A 25 -8.62 9.22 5.89
N MET A 26 -7.88 8.74 6.89
CA MET A 26 -7.25 9.59 7.89
C MET A 26 -6.23 10.56 7.27
N ALA A 27 -5.44 10.08 6.30
CA ALA A 27 -4.46 10.91 5.60
C ALA A 27 -5.12 11.98 4.73
N VAL A 28 -6.23 11.66 4.05
CA VAL A 28 -7.03 12.64 3.30
C VAL A 28 -7.56 13.72 4.25
N GLU A 29 -8.19 13.34 5.37
CA GLU A 29 -8.69 14.30 6.35
C GLU A 29 -7.56 15.18 6.94
N ARG A 30 -6.41 14.57 7.24
CA ARG A 30 -5.23 15.30 7.73
C ARG A 30 -4.67 16.26 6.68
N SER A 31 -4.70 15.89 5.40
CA SER A 31 -4.24 16.76 4.31
C SER A 31 -5.12 18.00 4.13
N LEU A 32 -6.42 17.88 4.40
CA LEU A 32 -7.37 18.99 4.35
C LEU A 32 -7.27 19.89 5.58
N SER A 33 -6.99 19.32 6.76
CA SER A 33 -6.94 20.09 8.02
C SER A 33 -5.59 20.73 8.31
N SER A 34 -4.48 20.19 7.80
CA SER A 34 -3.12 20.66 8.12
C SER A 34 -2.29 20.96 6.87
N SER A 35 -1.65 19.94 6.29
CA SER A 35 -0.89 20.04 5.05
C SER A 35 -0.64 18.67 4.42
N LEU A 36 -0.34 18.66 3.12
CA LEU A 36 0.02 17.45 2.38
C LEU A 36 1.29 16.80 2.95
N ASP A 37 2.32 17.58 3.27
CA ASP A 37 3.58 17.04 3.81
C ASP A 37 3.38 16.37 5.18
N ASN A 38 2.58 16.98 6.06
CA ASN A 38 2.24 16.36 7.36
C ASN A 38 1.45 15.06 7.19
N ALA A 39 0.57 14.96 6.19
CA ALA A 39 -0.17 13.74 5.92
C ALA A 39 0.76 12.62 5.42
N ARG A 40 1.74 12.96 4.56
CA ARG A 40 2.73 12.02 4.05
C ARG A 40 3.64 11.48 5.16
N GLU A 41 4.12 12.36 6.04
CA GLU A 41 4.93 11.97 7.19
C GLU A 41 4.13 11.08 8.15
N ALA A 42 2.88 11.42 8.43
CA ALA A 42 2.01 10.60 9.25
C ALA A 42 1.77 9.20 8.67
N LEU A 43 1.64 9.06 7.35
CA LEU A 43 1.52 7.76 6.68
C LEU A 43 2.78 6.90 6.82
N VAL A 44 3.96 7.51 6.62
CA VAL A 44 5.24 6.81 6.80
C VAL A 44 5.41 6.37 8.24
N ASN A 45 5.14 7.28 9.18
CA ASN A 45 5.25 7.00 10.61
C ASN A 45 4.29 5.88 11.06
N ALA A 46 3.06 5.86 10.55
CA ALA A 46 2.12 4.79 10.87
C ALA A 46 2.66 3.40 10.47
N VAL A 47 3.32 3.27 9.32
CA VAL A 47 3.92 2.00 8.88
C VAL A 47 5.14 1.64 9.72
N THR A 48 6.02 2.62 10.00
CA THR A 48 7.19 2.37 10.84
C THR A 48 6.79 1.95 12.24
N ASP A 49 5.74 2.55 12.80
CA ASP A 49 5.22 2.21 14.12
C ASP A 49 4.64 0.80 14.13
N CYS A 50 3.87 0.40 13.11
CA CYS A 50 3.36 -0.97 13.00
C CYS A 50 4.49 -2.01 12.93
N LEU A 51 5.54 -1.75 12.14
CA LEU A 51 6.66 -2.68 12.00
C LEU A 51 7.54 -2.71 13.25
N ALA A 52 7.77 -1.56 13.89
CA ALA A 52 8.52 -1.47 15.15
C ALA A 52 7.78 -2.16 16.30
N ALA A 53 6.45 -2.03 16.36
CA ALA A 53 5.60 -2.73 17.33
C ALA A 53 5.65 -4.25 17.14
N PHE A 54 5.71 -4.73 15.88
CA PHE A 54 5.90 -6.15 15.63
C PHE A 54 7.29 -6.64 16.06
N ALA A 55 8.35 -5.93 15.66
CA ALA A 55 9.72 -6.29 16.03
C ALA A 55 9.92 -6.34 17.55
N SER A 56 9.36 -5.37 18.29
CA SER A 56 9.42 -5.37 19.76
C SER A 56 8.62 -6.53 20.38
N SER A 57 7.48 -6.92 19.78
CA SER A 57 6.66 -8.03 20.26
C SER A 57 7.34 -9.40 20.13
N THR A 58 8.13 -9.62 19.08
CA THR A 58 8.84 -10.90 18.86
C THR A 58 10.15 -10.99 19.66
N GLY A 59 10.51 -9.95 20.43
CA GLY A 59 11.77 -9.91 21.18
C GLY A 59 13.03 -9.87 20.30
N LEU A 60 12.87 -9.74 18.98
CA LEU A 60 13.98 -9.51 18.07
C LEU A 60 14.40 -8.04 18.22
N ASN A 61 15.56 -7.85 18.82
CA ASN A 61 16.18 -6.53 18.84
C ASN A 61 16.54 -6.15 17.41
N VAL A 62 16.07 -5.00 16.93
CA VAL A 62 16.35 -4.48 15.58
C VAL A 62 17.86 -4.38 15.33
N ALA A 63 18.66 -4.18 16.39
CA ALA A 63 20.11 -4.19 16.37
C ALA A 63 20.74 -5.56 16.04
N SER A 64 20.04 -6.67 16.27
CA SER A 64 20.52 -8.03 15.99
C SER A 64 20.23 -8.46 14.54
N CYS A 65 19.44 -7.69 13.81
CA CYS A 65 18.94 -8.02 12.48
C CYS A 65 19.63 -7.09 11.47
N ASP A 66 20.90 -7.37 11.19
CA ASP A 66 21.75 -6.54 10.33
C ASP A 66 21.11 -6.32 8.94
N GLY A 67 20.50 -5.14 8.75
CA GLY A 67 19.87 -4.73 7.49
C GLY A 67 18.58 -5.44 7.09
N GLN A 68 17.94 -6.22 7.99
CA GLN A 68 16.70 -6.93 7.67
C GLN A 68 15.45 -6.24 8.23
N LEU A 69 14.43 -6.08 7.39
CA LEU A 69 13.13 -5.57 7.81
C LEU A 69 12.25 -6.73 8.31
N ILE A 70 12.01 -6.79 9.62
CA ILE A 70 11.13 -7.78 10.23
C ILE A 70 9.68 -7.36 9.98
N CYS A 71 8.89 -8.23 9.37
CA CYS A 71 7.48 -7.96 9.05
C CYS A 71 6.65 -9.24 9.20
N PRO A 72 5.45 -9.19 9.81
CA PRO A 72 4.57 -10.35 9.85
C PRO A 72 4.05 -10.65 8.43
N ALA A 73 3.79 -11.93 8.14
CA ALA A 73 3.32 -12.36 6.83
C ALA A 73 2.06 -11.60 6.37
N SER A 74 1.15 -11.28 7.29
CA SER A 74 -0.12 -10.58 7.03
C SER A 74 0.06 -9.10 6.67
N LEU A 75 1.18 -8.45 7.01
CA LEU A 75 1.43 -7.04 6.71
C LEU A 75 2.52 -6.81 5.65
N ARG A 76 3.01 -7.87 5.00
CA ARG A 76 4.12 -7.75 4.04
C ARG A 76 3.82 -6.81 2.86
N LEU A 77 2.55 -6.68 2.45
CA LEU A 77 2.18 -5.75 1.38
C LEU A 77 1.87 -4.33 1.89
N LEU A 78 1.74 -4.12 3.20
CA LEU A 78 1.37 -2.81 3.77
C LEU A 78 2.37 -1.70 3.40
N PRO A 79 3.71 -1.87 3.55
CA PRO A 79 4.66 -0.83 3.17
C PRO A 79 4.60 -0.46 1.68
N LEU A 80 4.37 -1.47 0.82
CA LEU A 80 4.25 -1.30 -0.62
C LEU A 80 2.96 -0.55 -0.99
N LEU A 81 1.83 -0.86 -0.33
CA LEU A 81 0.56 -0.17 -0.56
C LEU A 81 0.63 1.30 -0.11
N ILE A 82 1.29 1.58 1.00
CA ILE A 82 1.47 2.95 1.49
C ILE A 82 2.40 3.74 0.56
N CYS A 83 3.46 3.11 0.05
CA CYS A 83 4.30 3.71 -0.99
C CYS A 83 3.47 4.06 -2.25
N GLY A 84 2.58 3.16 -2.67
CA GLY A 84 1.65 3.40 -3.77
C GLY A 84 0.70 4.58 -3.52
N LEU A 85 0.14 4.69 -2.30
CA LEU A 85 -0.66 5.86 -1.91
C LEU A 85 0.13 7.16 -1.99
N LEU A 86 1.38 7.18 -1.51
CA LEU A 86 2.25 8.36 -1.57
C LEU A 86 2.63 8.78 -2.99
N ALA A 87 2.58 7.85 -3.95
CA ALA A 87 2.81 8.08 -5.37
C ALA A 87 1.55 8.56 -6.13
N SER A 88 0.36 8.42 -5.54
CA SER A 88 -0.89 8.88 -6.15
C SER A 88 -0.99 10.40 -6.23
N ARG A 89 -1.81 10.91 -7.17
CA ARG A 89 -2.04 12.36 -7.32
C ARG A 89 -2.68 13.02 -6.09
N ALA A 90 -3.30 12.23 -5.20
CA ALA A 90 -3.88 12.72 -3.95
C ALA A 90 -2.83 13.19 -2.94
N PHE A 91 -1.63 12.60 -2.95
CA PHE A 91 -0.57 12.94 -1.98
C PHE A 91 0.72 13.40 -2.63
N GLN A 92 0.80 13.46 -3.96
CA GLN A 92 2.00 13.90 -4.68
C GLN A 92 2.40 15.33 -4.30
N ARG A 93 3.72 15.58 -4.17
CA ARG A 93 4.22 16.92 -3.85
C ARG A 93 3.88 17.90 -4.96
N SER A 94 3.30 19.04 -4.59
CA SER A 94 3.06 20.19 -5.46
C SER A 94 4.40 20.76 -5.93
N GLY A 95 4.93 20.28 -7.06
CA GLY A 95 6.22 20.73 -7.59
C GLY A 95 6.99 19.68 -8.41
N THR A 96 6.54 18.42 -8.46
CA THR A 96 7.11 17.47 -9.42
C THR A 96 6.56 17.79 -10.81
N THR A 97 7.30 18.58 -11.58
CA THR A 97 6.99 18.88 -12.97
C THR A 97 7.02 17.57 -13.76
N ASN A 98 5.85 17.07 -14.16
CA ASN A 98 5.80 16.24 -15.34
C ASN A 98 6.13 17.16 -16.54
N SER A 99 6.69 16.59 -17.61
CA SER A 99 7.25 17.29 -18.79
C SER A 99 6.29 18.21 -19.55
N SER A 100 5.07 18.40 -19.05
CA SER A 100 4.00 19.20 -19.63
C SER A 100 3.83 20.56 -18.91
N GLY A 101 4.91 21.24 -18.52
CA GLY A 101 4.97 22.70 -18.26
C GLY A 101 4.03 23.35 -17.21
N SER A 102 3.05 22.64 -16.64
CA SER A 102 2.14 23.15 -15.62
C SER A 102 2.66 22.71 -14.25
N ASN A 103 3.16 23.67 -13.47
CA ASN A 103 3.80 23.49 -12.16
C ASN A 103 2.85 23.00 -11.04
N PHE A 104 1.63 22.56 -11.38
CA PHE A 104 0.60 22.15 -10.42
C PHE A 104 -0.27 21.05 -11.06
N SER A 105 -0.40 19.89 -10.42
CA SER A 105 -1.48 18.93 -10.75
C SER A 105 -2.77 19.72 -10.68
N ARG A 106 -3.48 19.93 -11.80
CA ARG A 106 -4.67 20.80 -11.86
C ARG A 106 -5.50 20.63 -10.58
N LEU A 107 -5.85 21.73 -9.91
CA LEU A 107 -6.57 21.70 -8.63
C LEU A 107 -7.76 20.74 -8.66
N ASP A 108 -8.47 20.72 -9.78
CA ASP A 108 -9.62 19.84 -10.03
C ASP A 108 -9.24 18.36 -10.07
N GLU A 109 -8.08 18.04 -10.64
CA GLU A 109 -7.56 16.67 -10.72
C GLU A 109 -7.09 16.16 -9.36
N HIS A 110 -6.51 17.05 -8.56
CA HIS A 110 -6.10 16.74 -7.19
C HIS A 110 -7.31 16.58 -6.25
N SER A 111 -8.28 17.49 -6.30
CA SER A 111 -9.50 17.42 -5.49
C SER A 111 -10.36 16.20 -5.85
N ALA A 112 -10.48 15.88 -7.15
CA ALA A 112 -11.13 14.66 -7.60
C ALA A 112 -10.43 13.39 -7.08
N ALA A 113 -9.08 13.38 -7.04
CA ALA A 113 -8.33 12.26 -6.49
C ALA A 113 -8.52 12.11 -4.97
N LEU A 114 -8.53 13.21 -4.21
CA LEU A 114 -8.79 13.20 -2.76
C LEU A 114 -10.19 12.66 -2.44
N GLU A 115 -11.22 13.17 -3.11
CA GLU A 115 -12.60 12.70 -2.91
C GLU A 115 -12.76 11.23 -3.34
N ARG A 116 -12.14 10.82 -4.44
CA ARG A 116 -12.16 9.41 -4.86
C ARG A 116 -11.52 8.49 -3.83
N MET A 117 -10.42 8.91 -3.22
CA MET A 117 -9.74 8.16 -2.17
C MET A 117 -10.53 8.11 -0.86
N ARG A 118 -11.24 9.19 -0.54
CA ARG A 118 -12.13 9.28 0.63
C ARG A 118 -13.33 8.34 0.53
N LEU A 119 -13.92 8.23 -0.66
CA LEU A 119 -15.15 7.48 -0.90
C LEU A 119 -14.92 6.00 -1.27
N ALA A 120 -13.74 5.64 -1.77
CA ALA A 120 -13.45 4.29 -2.24
C ALA A 120 -13.57 3.24 -1.11
N PRO A 121 -14.23 2.09 -1.38
CA PRO A 121 -14.14 0.90 -0.52
C PRO A 121 -12.73 0.27 -0.61
N PRO A 122 -12.34 -0.60 0.34
CA PRO A 122 -11.02 -1.24 0.33
C PRO A 122 -10.73 -2.04 -0.96
N SER A 123 -11.76 -2.64 -1.58
CA SER A 123 -11.64 -3.37 -2.85
C SER A 123 -11.20 -2.48 -4.03
N GLU A 124 -11.60 -1.21 -4.03
CA GLU A 124 -11.27 -0.23 -5.07
C GLU A 124 -10.01 0.56 -4.71
N LEU A 125 -9.73 0.76 -3.43
CA LEU A 125 -8.56 1.49 -2.98
C LEU A 125 -7.25 0.73 -3.25
N ILE A 126 -7.25 -0.59 -3.08
CA ILE A 126 -6.06 -1.43 -3.34
C ILE A 126 -5.54 -1.25 -4.78
N PRO A 127 -6.34 -1.37 -5.86
CA PRO A 127 -5.86 -1.15 -7.22
C PRO A 127 -5.52 0.31 -7.54
N ILE A 128 -6.08 1.29 -6.80
CA ILE A 128 -5.66 2.70 -6.90
C ILE A 128 -4.22 2.86 -6.36
N ALA A 129 -3.89 2.20 -5.26
CA ALA A 129 -2.55 2.24 -4.67
C ALA A 129 -1.54 1.36 -5.44
N TYR A 130 -1.94 0.17 -5.86
CA TYR A 130 -1.09 -0.81 -6.56
C TYR A 130 -1.82 -1.42 -7.76
N PRO A 131 -1.61 -0.90 -8.98
CA PRO A 131 -2.30 -1.38 -10.17
C PRO A 131 -1.83 -2.79 -10.55
N ARG A 132 -2.77 -3.63 -11.00
CA ARG A 132 -2.46 -4.98 -11.49
C ARG A 132 -1.95 -4.90 -12.93
N LEU A 133 -0.65 -5.11 -13.11
CA LEU A 133 -0.01 -5.13 -14.42
C LEU A 133 0.09 -6.57 -14.95
N TYR A 134 -0.47 -6.82 -16.12
CA TYR A 134 -0.39 -8.11 -16.80
C TYR A 134 0.47 -7.98 -18.06
N SER A 135 1.44 -8.88 -18.24
CA SER A 135 2.25 -8.91 -19.46
C SER A 135 1.44 -9.51 -20.62
N ILE A 136 0.97 -8.65 -21.52
CA ILE A 136 0.16 -9.06 -22.69
C ILE A 136 1.00 -9.92 -23.66
N ALA A 137 2.32 -9.69 -23.72
CA ALA A 137 3.23 -10.47 -24.55
C ALA A 137 3.18 -11.97 -24.21
N ARG A 138 3.09 -12.33 -22.92
CA ARG A 138 2.96 -13.74 -22.49
C ARG A 138 1.61 -14.35 -22.83
N LEU A 139 0.55 -13.54 -22.85
CA LEU A 139 -0.81 -14.00 -23.21
C LEU A 139 -0.97 -14.19 -24.72
N CYS A 140 -0.33 -13.33 -25.51
CA CYS A 140 -0.44 -13.35 -26.97
C CYS A 140 0.49 -14.39 -27.62
N MET A 141 1.69 -14.61 -27.05
CA MET A 141 2.67 -15.57 -27.59
C MET A 141 2.44 -17.02 -27.16
N ASN A 142 1.51 -17.26 -26.22
CA ASN A 142 1.12 -18.62 -25.80
C ASN A 142 -0.40 -18.70 -25.55
N PRO A 143 -1.23 -18.57 -26.60
CA PRO A 143 -2.69 -18.47 -26.42
C PRO A 143 -3.38 -19.78 -25.97
N LEU A 144 -2.69 -20.93 -25.91
CA LEU A 144 -3.30 -22.23 -25.56
C LEU A 144 -2.40 -23.23 -24.78
N GLY A 145 -1.23 -22.83 -24.27
CA GLY A 145 -0.20 -23.77 -23.76
C GLY A 145 -0.12 -24.01 -22.24
N ALA A 146 -1.07 -23.57 -21.43
CA ALA A 146 -0.94 -23.60 -19.95
C ALA A 146 -1.99 -24.45 -19.20
N LEU A 147 -2.85 -25.18 -19.91
CA LEU A 147 -3.61 -26.30 -19.33
C LEU A 147 -2.91 -27.57 -19.78
N GLY A 148 -2.11 -28.14 -18.88
CA GLY A 148 -1.22 -29.25 -19.16
C GLY A 148 -1.91 -30.42 -19.86
N VAL A 149 -1.28 -30.85 -20.96
CA VAL A 149 -1.28 -32.23 -21.39
C VAL A 149 0.18 -32.56 -21.70
N ASP A 150 0.98 -32.74 -20.65
CA ASP A 150 2.09 -33.69 -20.73
C ASP A 150 1.45 -35.08 -20.67
N GLU A 151 0.88 -35.51 -21.80
CA GLU A 151 0.59 -36.93 -22.03
C GLU A 151 1.93 -37.64 -22.28
N THR A 152 2.19 -38.59 -21.40
CA THR A 152 3.20 -39.65 -21.43
C THR A 152 3.64 -40.09 -22.82
N SER A 153 4.96 -40.21 -23.07
CA SER A 153 5.56 -41.19 -23.98
C SER A 153 7.06 -41.39 -23.67
N ASP A 154 7.37 -42.60 -23.22
CA ASP A 154 8.63 -43.39 -23.23
C ASP A 154 9.97 -42.80 -22.75
#